data_AF-A0A015YCF0-F1
#
_entry.id   AF-A0A015YCF0-F1
#
_cell.length_a   1.000
_cell.length_b   1.000
_cell.length_c   1.000
_cell.angle_alpha   90.00
_cell.angle_beta   90.00
_cell.angle_gamma   90.00
#
_symmetry.space_group_name_H-M   'P 1'
#
loop_
_entity.id
_entity.type
_entity.pdbx_description
1 polymer ?
#
loop_
_entity_poly.entity_id
_entity_poly.type
_entity_poly.pdbx_seq_one_letter_code
_entity_poly.pdbx_strand_id
1 'polypeptide(L)'
;YDGDFKEENFSRIESIYPKAFKSKRSTAWMQYNLLSLGCIIYAPTVFLNKKLLLHLGGFDEGIKLCEDWPMWLNITYHGYKFHYMDVTTTKYRVHEKSVFGEASVGLLFSRFYAVEKLIYDRYIRNKALLIIQFVFLYHYYLRIILDRIGMNKKKWLCRVIYTILIFPLAFIEKIIFKLCAFKQSYLSPRI
;
A
#
# COMPACT_ATOMS: atom_id res chain seq x y z
N TYR A 1 8.90 29.64 -2.62
CA TYR A 1 8.02 29.01 -1.62
C TYR A 1 7.05 28.16 -2.42
N ASP A 2 7.09 26.83 -2.35
CA ASP A 2 6.20 25.93 -3.12
C ASP A 2 4.78 25.87 -2.50
N GLY A 3 4.26 27.03 -2.11
CA GLY A 3 2.94 27.22 -1.53
C GLY A 3 1.94 27.85 -2.50
N ASP A 4 2.40 28.26 -3.69
CA ASP A 4 1.55 28.89 -4.69
C ASP A 4 0.86 27.81 -5.54
N PHE A 5 -0.46 27.79 -5.51
CA PHE A 5 -1.32 26.93 -6.34
C PHE A 5 -1.34 27.38 -7.82
N LYS A 6 -0.17 27.62 -8.40
CA LYS A 6 -0.01 27.95 -9.83
C LYS A 6 -0.01 26.66 -10.65
N GLU A 7 -0.69 26.68 -11.79
CA GLU A 7 -0.85 25.48 -12.64
C GLU A 7 0.47 24.91 -13.13
N GLU A 8 1.45 25.77 -13.39
CA GLU A 8 2.82 25.39 -13.80
C GLU A 8 3.56 24.51 -12.78
N ASN A 9 3.15 24.55 -11.50
CA ASN A 9 3.76 23.75 -10.43
C ASN A 9 3.03 22.42 -10.19
N PHE A 10 1.94 22.15 -10.92
CA PHE A 10 1.21 20.89 -10.76
C PHE A 10 1.88 19.76 -11.53
N SER A 11 2.37 18.77 -10.78
CA SER A 11 2.73 17.47 -11.34
C SER A 11 1.50 16.56 -11.35
N ARG A 12 1.14 16.03 -12.53
CA ARG A 12 0.09 15.02 -12.63
C ARG A 12 0.64 13.68 -12.20
N ILE A 13 0.13 13.14 -11.09
CA ILE A 13 0.42 11.77 -10.68
C ILE A 13 -0.67 10.89 -11.29
N GLU A 14 -0.33 10.15 -12.34
CA GLU A 14 -1.18 9.06 -12.82
C GLU A 14 -1.03 7.87 -11.88
N SER A 15 -1.97 7.72 -10.95
CA SER A 15 -2.02 6.57 -10.07
C SER A 15 -2.45 5.32 -10.86
N ILE A 16 -1.51 4.39 -11.06
CA ILE A 16 -1.81 3.08 -11.65
C ILE A 16 -2.43 2.19 -10.58
N TYR A 17 -3.74 2.36 -10.33
CA TYR A 17 -4.48 1.44 -9.45
C TYR A 17 -4.59 0.05 -10.07
N PRO A 18 -4.41 -1.03 -9.29
CA PRO A 18 -4.62 -2.39 -9.76
C PRO A 18 -6.02 -2.60 -10.33
N LYS A 19 -6.17 -3.51 -11.30
CA LYS A 19 -7.48 -3.85 -11.90
C LYS A 19 -8.53 -4.23 -10.85
N ALA A 20 -8.13 -4.81 -9.73
CA ALA A 20 -9.02 -5.14 -8.62
C ALA A 20 -9.62 -3.92 -7.90
N PHE A 21 -9.09 -2.71 -8.05
CA PHE A 21 -9.75 -1.50 -7.54
C PHE A 21 -10.66 -0.87 -8.60
N LYS A 22 -10.31 -1.02 -9.89
CA LYS A 22 -11.08 -0.48 -11.02
C LYS A 22 -12.28 -1.35 -11.43
N SER A 23 -12.23 -2.65 -11.21
CA SER A 23 -13.26 -3.60 -11.67
C SER A 23 -14.48 -3.64 -10.75
N LYS A 24 -15.68 -3.48 -11.34
CA LYS A 24 -16.97 -3.64 -10.62
C LYS A 24 -17.12 -4.99 -9.94
N ARG A 25 -16.51 -6.04 -10.52
CA ARG A 25 -16.57 -7.42 -10.05
C ARG A 25 -15.56 -7.73 -8.93
N SER A 26 -14.78 -6.74 -8.51
CA SER A 26 -13.88 -6.92 -7.37
C SER A 26 -14.64 -7.09 -6.05
N THR A 27 -14.11 -7.94 -5.18
CA THR A 27 -14.61 -8.15 -3.82
C THR A 27 -13.75 -7.42 -2.80
N ALA A 28 -14.32 -7.13 -1.63
CA ALA A 28 -13.59 -6.54 -0.51
C ALA A 28 -12.40 -7.41 -0.10
N TRP A 29 -12.57 -8.74 -0.07
CA TRP A 29 -11.49 -9.67 0.23
C TRP A 29 -10.31 -9.61 -0.75
N MET A 30 -10.58 -9.43 -2.04
CA MET A 30 -9.52 -9.24 -3.03
C MET A 30 -8.74 -7.95 -2.76
N GLN A 31 -9.46 -6.85 -2.49
CA GLN A 31 -8.84 -5.57 -2.15
C GLN A 31 -8.05 -5.66 -0.83
N TYR A 32 -8.57 -6.35 0.18
CA TYR A 32 -7.90 -6.61 1.45
C TYR A 32 -6.54 -7.31 1.27
N ASN A 33 -6.51 -8.36 0.45
CA ASN A 33 -5.27 -9.09 0.15
C ASN A 33 -4.25 -8.22 -0.60
N LEU A 34 -4.71 -7.35 -1.51
CA LEU A 34 -3.80 -6.41 -2.18
C LEU A 34 -3.29 -5.33 -1.22
N LEU A 35 -4.16 -4.78 -0.37
CA LEU A 35 -3.78 -3.84 0.68
C LEU A 35 -2.82 -4.48 1.69
N SER A 36 -2.89 -5.79 1.89
CA SER A 36 -1.95 -6.51 2.76
C SER A 36 -0.52 -6.57 2.22
N LEU A 37 -0.31 -6.28 0.94
CA LEU A 37 1.03 -6.13 0.34
C LEU A 37 1.59 -4.70 0.48
N GLY A 38 0.71 -3.71 0.66
CA GLY A 38 1.10 -2.30 0.80
C GLY A 38 -0.08 -1.35 0.74
N CYS A 39 0.07 -0.15 1.33
CA CYS A 39 -0.92 0.92 1.18
C CYS A 39 -0.82 1.53 -0.22
N ILE A 40 -1.84 1.30 -1.05
CA ILE A 40 -1.91 1.81 -2.43
C ILE A 40 -3.00 2.87 -2.63
N ILE A 41 -3.81 3.12 -1.60
CA ILE A 41 -4.91 4.09 -1.64
C ILE A 41 -4.39 5.40 -1.08
N TYR A 42 -4.46 6.46 -1.88
CA TYR A 42 -4.11 7.79 -1.39
C TYR A 42 -5.23 8.32 -0.49
N ALA A 43 -4.95 8.45 0.81
CA ALA A 43 -5.91 8.94 1.80
C ALA A 43 -6.72 10.20 1.40
N PRO A 44 -6.12 11.26 0.82
CA PRO A 44 -6.87 12.48 0.47
C PRO A 44 -7.83 12.30 -0.72
N THR A 45 -7.86 11.12 -1.36
CA THR A 45 -8.78 10.80 -2.46
C THR A 45 -10.02 10.02 -2.01
N VAL A 46 -10.08 9.61 -0.75
CA VAL A 46 -11.12 8.71 -0.25
C VAL A 46 -12.30 9.48 0.35
N PHE A 47 -13.50 9.16 -0.11
CA PHE A 47 -14.75 9.54 0.56
C PHE A 47 -15.32 8.34 1.31
N LEU A 48 -15.64 8.52 2.60
CA LEU A 48 -16.17 7.47 3.46
C LEU A 48 -17.56 7.81 3.97
N ASN A 49 -18.42 6.80 4.07
CA ASN A 49 -19.68 6.92 4.78
C ASN A 49 -19.41 7.07 6.29
N LYS A 50 -19.87 8.17 6.90
CA LYS A 50 -19.66 8.45 8.33
C LYS A 50 -20.18 7.32 9.25
N LYS A 51 -21.34 6.72 8.92
CA LYS A 51 -21.90 5.63 9.72
C LYS A 51 -21.01 4.39 9.68
N LEU A 52 -20.45 4.07 8.50
CA LEU A 52 -19.48 2.98 8.35
C LEU A 52 -18.20 3.23 9.16
N LEU A 53 -17.65 4.44 9.06
CA LEU A 53 -16.44 4.84 9.81
C LEU A 53 -16.64 4.64 11.33
N LEU A 54 -17.75 5.14 11.88
CA LEU A 54 -18.08 5.01 13.29
C LEU A 54 -18.37 3.55 13.69
N HIS A 55 -19.07 2.80 12.84
CA HIS A 55 -19.37 1.39 13.07
C HIS A 55 -18.10 0.53 13.19
N LEU A 56 -17.06 0.84 12.42
CA LEU A 56 -15.78 0.12 12.45
C LEU A 56 -14.79 0.65 13.50
N GLY A 57 -15.20 1.60 14.34
CA GLY A 57 -14.38 2.13 15.44
C GLY A 57 -13.40 3.24 15.05
N GLY A 58 -13.48 3.80 13.84
CA GLY A 58 -12.60 4.89 13.41
C GLY A 58 -11.17 4.45 13.08
N PHE A 59 -10.24 5.41 13.14
CA PHE A 59 -8.81 5.16 12.94
C PHE A 59 -8.18 4.58 14.20
N ASP A 60 -7.19 3.69 14.05
CA ASP A 60 -6.40 3.16 15.18
C ASP A 60 -5.39 4.21 15.65
N GLU A 61 -5.71 4.92 16.74
CA GLU A 61 -4.85 5.93 17.35
C GLU A 61 -3.51 5.37 17.87
N GLY A 62 -3.40 4.04 18.02
CA GLY A 62 -2.15 3.37 18.35
C GLY A 62 -1.12 3.36 17.21
N ILE A 63 -1.53 3.76 15.99
CA ILE A 63 -0.68 3.84 14.80
C ILE A 63 -0.51 5.31 14.43
N LYS A 64 0.62 5.89 14.86
CA LYS A 64 0.88 7.34 14.72
C LYS A 64 1.20 7.82 13.31
N LEU A 65 1.59 6.91 12.42
CA LEU A 65 1.99 7.19 11.05
C LEU A 65 1.35 6.13 10.15
N CYS A 66 0.86 6.54 8.98
CA CYS A 66 0.17 5.66 8.03
C CYS A 66 -1.09 5.01 8.64
N GLU A 67 -1.83 5.76 9.47
CA GLU A 67 -3.07 5.36 10.12
C GLU A 67 -4.20 5.01 9.12
N ASP A 68 -4.10 5.55 7.91
CA ASP A 68 -4.99 5.28 6.79
C ASP A 68 -4.91 3.82 6.34
N TRP A 69 -3.72 3.22 6.33
CA TRP A 69 -3.54 1.84 5.88
C TRP A 69 -4.31 0.81 6.74
N PRO A 70 -4.21 0.82 8.09
CA PRO A 70 -5.10 0.08 8.99
C PRO A 70 -6.59 0.28 8.69
N MET A 71 -7.01 1.52 8.42
CA MET A 71 -8.41 1.82 8.12
C MET A 71 -8.87 1.11 6.84
N TRP A 72 -8.04 1.13 5.79
CA TRP A 72 -8.34 0.46 4.52
C TRP A 72 -8.39 -1.07 4.67
N LEU A 73 -7.46 -1.64 5.45
CA LEU A 73 -7.48 -3.06 5.80
C LEU A 73 -8.72 -3.43 6.60
N ASN A 74 -9.10 -2.62 7.59
CA ASN A 74 -10.24 -2.88 8.45
C ASN A 74 -11.57 -2.86 7.67
N ILE A 75 -11.77 -1.84 6.81
CA ILE A 75 -12.95 -1.73 5.92
C ILE A 75 -13.07 -2.97 5.03
N THR A 76 -11.98 -3.33 4.34
CA THR A 76 -12.00 -4.42 3.36
C THR A 76 -12.09 -5.80 3.99
N TYR A 77 -11.52 -5.98 5.18
CA TYR A 77 -11.66 -7.19 5.97
C TYR A 77 -13.13 -7.43 6.40
N HIS A 78 -13.86 -6.37 6.77
CA HIS A 78 -15.27 -6.42 7.14
C HIS A 78 -16.23 -6.49 5.93
N GLY A 79 -15.73 -6.76 4.73
CA GLY A 79 -16.57 -7.00 3.55
C GLY A 79 -16.96 -5.76 2.76
N TYR A 80 -16.50 -4.57 3.16
CA TYR A 80 -16.77 -3.33 2.43
C TYR A 80 -15.68 -3.07 1.40
N LYS A 81 -16.06 -2.85 0.14
CA LYS A 81 -15.08 -2.59 -0.93
C LYS A 81 -15.00 -1.10 -1.27
N PHE A 82 -13.82 -0.68 -1.72
CA PHE A 82 -13.61 0.60 -2.37
C PHE A 82 -14.11 0.57 -3.80
N HIS A 83 -14.80 1.63 -4.19
CA HIS A 83 -15.23 1.88 -5.56
C HIS A 83 -14.30 2.94 -6.17
N TYR A 84 -13.70 2.61 -7.32
CA TYR A 84 -12.81 3.54 -8.02
C TYR A 84 -13.60 4.51 -8.89
N MET A 85 -13.23 5.78 -8.83
CA MET A 85 -13.72 6.85 -9.70
C MET A 85 -12.54 7.40 -10.50
N ASP A 86 -12.58 7.31 -11.82
CA ASP A 86 -11.47 7.70 -12.70
C ASP A 86 -11.50 9.21 -12.99
N VAL A 87 -11.48 10.01 -11.92
CA VAL A 87 -11.53 11.48 -11.96
C VAL A 87 -10.52 12.01 -10.95
N THR A 88 -9.74 13.02 -11.33
CA THR A 88 -8.85 13.73 -10.40
C THR A 88 -9.67 14.58 -9.45
N THR A 89 -9.68 14.22 -8.16
CA THR A 89 -10.51 14.88 -7.13
C THR A 89 -9.72 15.82 -6.22
N THR A 90 -8.41 15.61 -6.08
CA THR A 90 -7.60 16.29 -5.06
C THR A 90 -6.24 16.70 -5.59
N LYS A 91 -5.74 17.85 -5.16
CA LYS A 91 -4.34 18.30 -5.32
C LYS A 91 -3.63 18.16 -3.97
N TYR A 92 -2.44 17.56 -3.95
CA TYR A 92 -1.68 17.32 -2.72
C TYR A 92 -0.38 18.11 -2.72
N ARG A 93 -0.03 18.72 -1.58
CA ARG A 93 1.23 19.47 -1.43
C ARG A 93 2.39 18.50 -1.22
N VAL A 94 3.40 18.59 -2.06
CA VAL A 94 4.65 17.83 -1.92
C VAL A 94 5.76 18.78 -1.51
N HIS A 95 6.54 18.40 -0.49
CA HIS A 95 7.75 19.12 -0.11
C HIS A 95 8.80 18.15 0.40
N GLU A 96 10.09 18.48 0.19
CA GLU A 96 11.21 17.60 0.53
C GLU A 96 11.33 17.34 2.02
N LYS A 97 11.00 18.34 2.85
CA LYS A 97 10.99 18.25 4.32
C LYS A 97 9.75 17.56 4.91
N SER A 98 9.02 16.78 4.11
CA SER A 98 7.90 15.99 4.63
C SER A 98 8.43 14.82 5.44
N VAL A 99 7.64 14.28 6.37
CA VAL A 99 8.06 13.13 7.20
C VAL A 99 8.58 11.97 6.34
N PHE A 100 7.91 11.69 5.22
CA PHE A 100 8.35 10.66 4.27
C PHE A 100 9.56 11.10 3.44
N GLY A 101 9.58 12.34 2.96
CA GLY A 101 10.67 12.90 2.17
C GLY A 101 11.99 12.86 2.94
N GLU A 102 12.00 13.43 4.15
CA GLU A 102 13.15 13.47 5.05
C GLU A 102 13.62 12.06 5.44
N ALA A 103 12.69 11.17 5.79
CA ALA A 103 13.00 9.78 6.13
C ALA A 103 13.56 8.95 4.96
N SER A 104 13.56 9.48 3.73
CA SER A 104 14.02 8.79 2.51
C SER A 104 15.25 9.44 1.87
N VAL A 105 15.74 10.58 2.40
CA VAL A 105 16.93 11.26 1.86
C VAL A 105 18.15 10.36 1.98
N GLY A 106 18.83 10.12 0.85
CA GLY A 106 20.07 9.30 0.81
C GLY A 106 19.88 7.78 0.95
N LEU A 107 18.67 7.29 1.26
CA LEU A 107 18.36 5.87 1.47
C LEU A 107 17.79 5.20 0.21
N LEU A 108 17.95 3.89 0.06
CA LEU A 108 17.33 3.11 -1.03
C LEU A 108 15.84 2.86 -0.76
N PHE A 109 15.50 2.64 0.51
CA PHE A 109 14.14 2.46 0.98
C PHE A 109 13.99 3.14 2.34
N SER A 110 12.75 3.55 2.62
CA SER A 110 12.42 4.25 3.85
C SER A 110 12.43 3.31 5.06
N ARG A 111 12.66 3.87 6.25
CA ARG A 111 12.74 3.11 7.52
C ARG A 111 11.38 2.91 8.22
N PHE A 112 10.28 3.04 7.48
CA PHE A 112 8.94 2.83 8.04
C PHE A 112 8.63 1.38 8.39
N TYR A 113 9.53 0.43 8.11
CA TYR A 113 9.32 -1.01 8.34
C TYR A 113 8.86 -1.35 9.77
N ALA A 114 9.18 -0.55 10.79
CA ALA A 114 8.68 -0.76 12.15
C ALA A 114 7.16 -0.50 12.26
N VAL A 115 6.67 0.58 11.65
CA VAL A 115 5.24 0.90 11.58
C VAL A 115 4.52 -0.11 10.70
N GLU A 116 5.09 -0.44 9.53
CA GLU A 116 4.51 -1.46 8.65
C GLU A 116 4.41 -2.82 9.37
N LYS A 117 5.41 -3.20 10.17
CA LYS A 117 5.39 -4.43 10.96
C LYS A 117 4.32 -4.41 12.04
N LEU A 118 4.13 -3.27 12.70
CA LEU A 118 3.04 -3.07 13.66
C LEU A 118 1.67 -3.25 12.98
N ILE A 119 1.48 -2.65 11.80
CA ILE A 119 0.27 -2.82 10.98
C ILE A 119 0.09 -4.30 10.62
N TYR A 120 1.16 -4.97 10.18
CA TYR A 120 1.10 -6.38 9.85
C TYR A 120 0.67 -7.23 11.04
N ASP A 121 1.24 -7.01 12.22
CA ASP A 121 0.95 -7.81 13.40
C ASP A 121 -0.50 -7.66 13.88
N ARG A 122 -1.10 -6.48 13.75
CA ARG A 122 -2.48 -6.21 14.16
C ARG A 122 -3.51 -6.56 13.08
N TYR A 123 -3.21 -6.23 11.83
CA TYR A 123 -4.21 -6.21 10.75
C TYR A 123 -4.03 -7.31 9.71
N ILE A 124 -2.83 -7.88 9.50
CA ILE A 124 -2.54 -8.77 8.36
C ILE A 124 -2.24 -10.20 8.82
N ARG A 125 -1.45 -10.35 9.89
CA ARG A 125 -1.00 -11.63 10.45
C ARG A 125 -2.21 -12.53 10.74
N ASN A 126 -2.14 -13.78 10.28
CA ASN A 126 -3.20 -14.79 10.43
C ASN A 126 -4.56 -14.43 9.78
N LYS A 127 -4.64 -13.31 9.03
CA LYS A 127 -5.85 -12.88 8.32
C LYS A 127 -5.65 -12.94 6.81
N ALA A 128 -4.53 -12.46 6.28
CA ALA A 128 -4.24 -12.54 4.85
C ALA A 128 -3.82 -13.94 4.38
N LEU A 129 -3.81 -14.18 3.07
CA LEU A 129 -3.31 -15.43 2.50
C LEU A 129 -1.86 -15.72 2.93
N LEU A 130 -1.52 -16.99 3.12
CA LEU A 130 -0.17 -17.41 3.56
C LEU A 130 0.95 -16.86 2.67
N ILE A 131 0.74 -16.86 1.35
CA ILE A 131 1.72 -16.31 0.40
C ILE A 131 1.95 -14.81 0.60
N ILE A 132 0.90 -14.04 0.94
CA ILE A 132 1.01 -12.61 1.20
C ILE A 132 1.75 -12.38 2.52
N GLN A 133 1.46 -13.18 3.54
CA GLN A 133 2.20 -13.13 4.80
C GLN A 133 3.69 -13.41 4.60
N PHE A 134 4.02 -14.43 3.78
CA PHE A 134 5.40 -14.74 3.42
C PHE A 134 6.08 -13.57 2.68
N VAL A 135 5.44 -13.03 1.64
CA VAL A 135 5.97 -11.90 0.86
C VAL A 135 6.23 -10.70 1.77
N PHE A 136 5.27 -10.34 2.62
CA PHE A 136 5.41 -9.24 3.58
C PHE A 136 6.62 -9.45 4.51
N LEU A 137 6.71 -10.62 5.14
CA LEU A 137 7.80 -10.93 6.08
C LEU A 137 9.15 -10.92 5.38
N TYR A 138 9.25 -11.43 4.16
CA TYR A 138 10.49 -11.34 3.39
C TYR A 138 10.89 -9.89 3.15
N HIS A 139 9.98 -9.03 2.66
CA HIS A 139 10.28 -7.61 2.45
C HIS A 139 10.71 -6.92 3.74
N TYR A 140 10.07 -7.25 4.85
CA TYR A 140 10.42 -6.73 6.18
C TYR A 140 11.84 -7.14 6.59
N TYR A 141 12.15 -8.45 6.59
CA TYR A 141 13.45 -8.93 7.01
C TYR A 141 14.58 -8.52 6.06
N LEU A 142 14.35 -8.54 4.75
CA LEU A 142 15.31 -8.06 3.76
C LEU A 142 15.73 -6.61 4.05
N ARG A 143 14.75 -5.72 4.25
CA ARG A 143 15.03 -4.30 4.53
C ARG A 143 15.77 -4.11 5.84
N ILE A 144 15.38 -4.81 6.90
CA ILE A 144 16.08 -4.74 8.18
C ILE A 144 17.52 -5.24 8.08
N ILE A 145 17.75 -6.37 7.42
CA ILE A 145 19.10 -6.94 7.26
C ILE A 145 19.98 -5.95 6.49
N LEU A 146 19.50 -5.46 5.34
CA LEU A 146 20.24 -4.51 4.50
C LEU A 146 20.52 -3.18 5.21
N ASP A 147 19.59 -2.69 6.02
CA ASP A 147 19.80 -1.47 6.81
C ASP A 147 20.83 -1.69 7.93
N ARG A 148 20.77 -2.82 8.64
CA ARG A 148 21.72 -3.17 9.71
C ARG A 148 23.15 -3.36 9.22
N ILE A 149 23.34 -3.93 8.03
CA ILE A 149 24.67 -4.08 7.42
C ILE A 149 25.14 -2.82 6.68
N GLY A 150 24.38 -1.71 6.77
CA GLY A 150 24.77 -0.42 6.19
C GLY A 150 24.62 -0.34 4.66
N MET A 151 23.84 -1.24 4.06
CA MET A 151 23.58 -1.32 2.63
C MET A 151 22.31 -0.58 2.18
N ASN A 152 21.60 0.10 3.09
CA ASN A 152 20.52 1.02 2.73
C ASN A 152 21.08 2.39 2.32
N LYS A 153 21.82 2.46 1.22
CA LYS A 153 22.44 3.69 0.70
C LYS A 153 22.25 3.77 -0.81
N LYS A 154 22.04 4.97 -1.37
CA LYS A 154 21.89 5.19 -2.83
C LYS A 154 23.19 4.98 -3.65
N LYS A 155 23.98 3.97 -3.32
CA LYS A 155 25.14 3.49 -4.11
C LYS A 155 24.69 2.45 -5.12
N TRP A 156 25.39 2.39 -6.27
CA TRP A 156 25.07 1.45 -7.35
C TRP A 156 25.05 -0.02 -6.87
N LEU A 157 26.08 -0.46 -6.15
CA LEU A 157 26.17 -1.85 -5.68
C LEU A 157 25.01 -2.21 -4.74
N CYS A 158 24.68 -1.33 -3.80
CA CYS A 158 23.54 -1.51 -2.89
C CYS A 158 22.21 -1.61 -3.66
N ARG A 159 22.04 -0.79 -4.70
CA ARG A 159 20.86 -0.83 -5.58
C ARG A 159 20.77 -2.16 -6.33
N VAL A 160 21.87 -2.61 -6.95
CA VAL A 160 21.90 -3.89 -7.69
C VAL A 160 21.55 -5.05 -6.77
N ILE A 161 22.15 -5.12 -5.59
CA ILE A 161 21.89 -6.20 -4.62
C ILE A 161 20.43 -6.17 -4.18
N TYR A 162 19.90 -5.00 -3.83
CA TYR A 162 18.49 -4.87 -3.46
C TYR A 162 17.55 -5.29 -4.60
N THR A 163 17.84 -4.90 -5.84
CA THR A 163 17.04 -5.27 -7.02
C THR A 163 17.07 -6.77 -7.29
N ILE A 164 18.22 -7.44 -7.17
CA ILE A 164 18.32 -8.89 -7.35
C ILE A 164 17.52 -9.63 -6.27
N LEU A 165 17.63 -9.20 -5.01
CA LEU A 165 16.92 -9.83 -3.89
C LEU A 165 15.40 -9.64 -3.98
N ILE A 166 14.93 -8.50 -4.49
CA ILE A 166 13.50 -8.21 -4.59
C ILE A 166 12.85 -8.79 -5.86
N PHE A 167 13.64 -9.05 -6.91
CA PHE A 167 13.11 -9.44 -8.22
C PHE A 167 12.20 -10.69 -8.19
N PRO A 168 12.56 -11.81 -7.53
CA PRO A 168 11.69 -12.98 -7.44
C PRO A 168 10.35 -12.67 -6.76
N LEU A 169 10.37 -11.81 -5.73
CA LEU A 169 9.14 -11.39 -5.05
C LEU A 169 8.28 -10.48 -5.90
N ALA A 170 8.88 -9.50 -6.58
CA ALA A 170 8.14 -8.61 -7.47
C ALA A 170 7.42 -9.41 -8.58
N PHE A 171 7.98 -10.55 -8.99
CA PHE A 171 7.32 -11.48 -9.89
C PHE A 171 6.12 -12.19 -9.23
N ILE A 172 6.28 -12.69 -8.00
CA ILE A 172 5.19 -13.30 -7.21
C ILE A 172 4.07 -12.29 -6.97
N GLU A 173 4.38 -11.07 -6.56
CA GLU A 173 3.40 -10.00 -6.38
C GLU A 173 2.63 -9.74 -7.66
N LYS A 174 3.30 -9.64 -8.82
CA LYS A 174 2.62 -9.52 -10.12
C LYS A 174 1.66 -10.67 -10.39
N ILE A 175 2.04 -11.90 -10.00
CA ILE A 175 1.15 -13.07 -10.10
C ILE A 175 -0.03 -12.93 -9.14
N ILE A 176 0.18 -12.53 -7.88
CA ILE A 176 -0.89 -12.28 -6.91
C ILE A 176 -1.85 -11.22 -7.43
N PHE A 177 -1.34 -10.09 -7.95
CA PHE A 177 -2.14 -9.05 -8.59
C PHE A 177 -2.97 -9.59 -9.77
N LYS A 178 -2.38 -10.46 -10.60
CA LYS A 178 -3.10 -11.13 -11.70
C LYS A 178 -4.12 -12.16 -11.19
N LEU A 179 -3.82 -12.94 -10.16
CA LEU A 179 -4.68 -13.99 -9.61
C LEU A 179 -5.86 -13.41 -8.84
N CYS A 180 -5.64 -12.37 -8.04
CA CYS A 180 -6.71 -11.57 -7.49
C CYS A 180 -7.60 -11.04 -8.63
N ALA A 181 -7.03 -10.64 -9.78
CA ALA A 181 -7.83 -10.29 -10.96
C ALA A 181 -8.47 -11.51 -11.69
N PHE A 182 -7.92 -12.73 -11.59
CA PHE A 182 -8.29 -13.93 -12.38
C PHE A 182 -9.25 -14.91 -11.69
N LYS A 183 -9.29 -14.99 -10.34
CA LYS A 183 -10.21 -15.90 -9.59
C LYS A 183 -11.71 -15.64 -9.87
N GLN A 184 -11.99 -14.64 -10.70
CA GLN A 184 -13.26 -14.27 -11.31
C GLN A 184 -13.82 -15.26 -12.34
N SER A 185 -13.02 -16.13 -12.98
CA SER A 185 -13.52 -17.02 -14.04
C SER A 185 -14.11 -18.34 -13.56
N TYR A 186 -13.80 -18.80 -12.35
CA TYR A 186 -14.16 -20.14 -11.86
C TYR A 186 -15.21 -20.17 -10.74
N LEU A 187 -15.59 -19.03 -10.16
CA LEU A 187 -16.51 -18.94 -9.02
C LEU A 187 -17.82 -18.21 -9.33
N SER A 188 -18.15 -17.99 -10.60
CA SER A 188 -19.52 -17.62 -10.98
C SER A 188 -20.33 -18.91 -11.14
N PRO A 189 -21.36 -19.17 -10.31
CA PRO A 189 -22.44 -20.02 -10.79
C PRO A 189 -22.98 -19.40 -12.08
N ARG A 190 -23.22 -20.22 -13.11
CA ARG A 190 -24.08 -19.83 -14.21
C ARG A 190 -25.45 -19.55 -13.61
N ILE A 191 -25.85 -18.29 -13.58
CA ILE A 191 -27.25 -17.87 -13.51
C ILE A 191 -27.52 -17.21 -14.85
#